data_AF-A0A7S0M7B4-F1
#
_entry.id   AF-A0A7S0M7B4-F1
#
_cell.length_a   1.000
_cell.length_b   1.000
_cell.length_c   1.000
_cell.angle_alpha   90.00
_cell.angle_beta   90.00
_cell.angle_gamma   90.00
#
_symmetry.space_group_name_H-M   'P 1'
#
loop_
_entity.id
_entity.type
_entity.pdbx_description
1 polymer ?
#
loop_
_entity_poly.entity_id
_entity_poly.type
_entity_poly.pdbx_seq_one_letter_code
_entity_poly.pdbx_strand_id
1 'polypeptide(L)'
;PADAPSLRERARLIGGGLVGDFCHNLCDGIFLGAAFRTCGGGMGWSVASATVIHELAQELSDYTILVSPTQGGLHPLAALALNFFSGFSVVLGAVIALAASVSDLSTGLILAFGGGVYIHVGAAECMPRVYRLAVAPAVRLLALLAFVLGAVAIALVLLSHQHCSSAPAGAAADPHAGH
;
A
#
# COMPACT_ATOMS: atom_id res chain seq x y z
N PRO A 1 23.85 -22.13 -16.62
CA PRO A 1 24.26 -21.30 -15.46
C PRO A 1 23.57 -19.95 -15.53
N ALA A 2 22.68 -19.63 -14.57
CA ALA A 2 22.15 -18.28 -14.47
C ALA A 2 23.26 -17.40 -13.87
N ASP A 3 23.75 -16.42 -14.64
CA ASP A 3 24.79 -15.51 -14.17
C ASP A 3 24.32 -14.78 -12.91
N ALA A 4 25.21 -14.66 -11.92
CA ALA A 4 24.90 -13.93 -10.69
C ALA A 4 24.64 -12.44 -11.03
N PRO A 5 23.62 -11.80 -10.42
CA PRO A 5 23.29 -10.41 -10.73
C PRO A 5 24.46 -9.48 -10.35
N SER A 6 24.73 -8.51 -11.20
CA SER A 6 25.74 -7.48 -10.97
C SER A 6 25.43 -6.65 -9.73
N LEU A 7 26.45 -6.02 -9.14
CA LEU A 7 26.27 -5.15 -7.97
C LEU A 7 25.27 -4.02 -8.22
N ARG A 8 25.21 -3.48 -9.45
CA ARG A 8 24.25 -2.43 -9.82
C ARG A 8 22.82 -2.95 -9.87
N GLU A 9 22.61 -4.17 -10.36
CA GLU A 9 21.28 -4.80 -10.40
C GLU A 9 20.77 -5.10 -8.99
N ARG A 10 21.65 -5.64 -8.13
CA ARG A 10 21.34 -5.84 -6.70
C ARG A 10 20.99 -4.55 -6.00
N ALA A 11 21.82 -3.51 -6.17
CA ALA A 11 21.59 -2.21 -5.54
C ALA A 11 20.29 -1.56 -6.02
N ARG A 12 19.95 -1.67 -7.31
CA ARG A 12 18.69 -1.18 -7.86
C ARG A 12 17.49 -1.95 -7.32
N LEU A 13 17.59 -3.28 -7.23
CA LEU A 13 16.51 -4.12 -6.71
C LEU A 13 16.26 -3.86 -5.23
N ILE A 14 17.32 -3.82 -4.41
CA ILE A 14 17.21 -3.60 -2.96
C ILE A 14 16.78 -2.15 -2.69
N GLY A 15 17.51 -1.17 -3.25
CA GLY A 15 17.22 0.24 -3.00
C GLY A 15 15.90 0.70 -3.60
N GLY A 16 15.60 0.29 -4.84
CA GLY A 16 14.34 0.61 -5.51
C GLY A 16 13.15 -0.02 -4.79
N GLY A 17 13.24 -1.31 -4.48
CA GLY A 17 12.17 -2.03 -3.77
C GLY A 17 11.88 -1.43 -2.40
N LEU A 18 12.92 -1.20 -1.57
CA LEU A 18 12.72 -0.62 -0.23
C LEU A 18 12.21 0.83 -0.26
N VAL A 19 12.60 1.63 -1.25
CA VAL A 19 12.06 3.00 -1.39
C VAL A 19 10.62 2.97 -1.89
N GLY A 20 10.30 2.09 -2.83
CA GLY A 20 8.95 1.88 -3.33
C GLY A 20 7.99 1.43 -2.22
N ASP A 21 8.41 0.41 -1.46
CA ASP A 21 7.69 -0.12 -0.31
C ASP A 21 7.51 0.94 0.80
N PHE A 22 8.56 1.69 1.15
CA PHE A 22 8.42 2.80 2.09
C PHE A 22 7.40 3.85 1.64
N CYS A 23 7.42 4.24 0.36
CA CYS A 23 6.48 5.22 -0.16
C CYS A 23 5.04 4.69 -0.21
N HIS A 24 4.85 3.40 -0.51
CA HIS A 24 3.57 2.72 -0.47
C HIS A 24 3.02 2.73 0.96
N ASN A 25 3.80 2.21 1.90
CA ASN A 25 3.38 1.99 3.27
C ASN A 25 3.06 3.34 3.94
N LEU A 26 3.84 4.39 3.64
CA LEU A 26 3.51 5.77 4.02
C LEU A 26 2.13 6.23 3.52
N CYS A 27 1.79 5.96 2.26
CA CYS A 27 0.49 6.32 1.69
C CYS A 27 -0.66 5.55 2.36
N ASP A 28 -0.48 4.25 2.53
CA ASP A 28 -1.41 3.37 3.23
C ASP A 28 -1.68 3.84 4.66
N GLY A 29 -0.61 4.27 5.35
CA GLY A 29 -0.71 4.92 6.65
C GLY A 29 -1.57 6.18 6.62
N ILE A 30 -1.37 7.05 5.62
CA ILE A 30 -2.16 8.28 5.49
C ILE A 30 -3.64 7.95 5.29
N PHE A 31 -3.97 6.96 4.45
CA PHE A 31 -5.35 6.52 4.25
C PHE A 31 -5.97 5.94 5.51
N LEU A 32 -5.22 5.14 6.24
CA LEU A 32 -5.63 4.59 7.51
C LEU A 32 -5.97 5.69 8.52
N GLY A 33 -5.07 6.66 8.69
CA GLY A 33 -5.28 7.80 9.59
C GLY A 33 -6.46 8.68 9.16
N ALA A 34 -6.62 8.91 7.86
CA ALA A 34 -7.79 9.62 7.31
C ALA A 34 -9.09 8.87 7.62
N ALA A 35 -9.15 7.54 7.41
CA ALA A 35 -10.32 6.73 7.67
C ALA A 35 -10.76 6.78 9.15
N PHE A 36 -9.81 6.68 10.09
CA PHE A 36 -10.11 6.84 11.51
C PHE A 36 -10.63 8.24 11.86
N ARG A 37 -10.12 9.28 11.18
CA ARG A 37 -10.51 10.66 11.43
C ARG A 37 -11.86 11.04 10.82
N THR A 38 -12.13 10.63 9.58
CA THR A 38 -13.29 11.11 8.80
C THR A 38 -14.47 10.15 8.82
N CYS A 39 -14.21 8.84 8.91
CA CYS A 39 -15.24 7.79 8.79
C CYS A 39 -15.56 7.10 10.13
N GLY A 40 -14.87 7.48 11.21
CA GLY A 40 -15.05 6.91 12.54
C GLY A 40 -14.44 5.52 12.71
N GLY A 41 -14.52 4.98 13.93
CA GLY A 41 -13.81 3.76 14.33
C GLY A 41 -14.18 2.51 13.54
N GLY A 42 -15.45 2.34 13.13
CA GLY A 42 -15.89 1.15 12.40
C GLY A 42 -15.23 1.00 11.02
N MET A 43 -15.23 2.06 10.22
CA MET A 43 -14.54 2.09 8.93
C MET A 43 -13.03 2.11 9.11
N GLY A 44 -12.51 2.86 10.09
CA GLY A 44 -11.09 2.87 10.42
C GLY A 44 -10.53 1.47 10.71
N TRP A 45 -11.21 0.67 11.53
CA TRP A 45 -10.81 -0.72 11.80
C TRP A 45 -10.95 -1.65 10.59
N SER A 46 -11.93 -1.40 9.73
CA SER A 46 -12.09 -2.16 8.48
C SER A 46 -10.92 -1.91 7.53
N VAL A 47 -10.53 -0.64 7.34
CA VAL A 47 -9.34 -0.25 6.56
C VAL A 47 -8.08 -0.79 7.22
N ALA A 48 -7.92 -0.68 8.54
CA ALA A 48 -6.78 -1.23 9.27
C ALA A 48 -6.60 -2.72 9.02
N SER A 49 -7.70 -3.48 9.09
CA SER A 49 -7.67 -4.94 8.89
C SER A 49 -7.29 -5.29 7.46
N ALA A 50 -7.84 -4.56 6.47
CA ALA A 50 -7.47 -4.73 5.07
C ALA A 50 -5.99 -4.44 4.84
N THR A 51 -5.49 -3.30 5.36
CA THR A 51 -4.08 -2.91 5.30
C THR A 51 -3.17 -3.98 5.89
N VAL A 52 -3.42 -4.43 7.12
CA VAL A 52 -2.58 -5.48 7.75
C VAL A 52 -2.50 -6.75 6.90
N ILE A 53 -3.61 -7.16 6.28
CA ILE A 53 -3.64 -8.38 5.45
C ILE A 53 -2.80 -8.22 4.19
N HIS A 54 -2.92 -7.10 3.48
CA HIS A 54 -2.16 -6.91 2.23
C HIS A 54 -0.70 -6.54 2.48
N GLU A 55 -0.38 -5.85 3.57
CA GLU A 55 0.98 -5.57 4.01
C GLU A 55 1.73 -6.85 4.39
N LEU A 56 1.08 -7.75 5.15
CA LEU A 56 1.70 -9.03 5.51
C LEU A 56 2.10 -9.85 4.27
N ALA A 57 1.25 -9.85 3.23
CA ALA A 57 1.54 -10.54 1.99
C ALA A 57 2.67 -9.86 1.20
N GLN A 58 2.66 -8.53 1.14
CA GLN A 58 3.68 -7.71 0.46
C GLN A 58 5.06 -7.88 1.13
N GLU A 59 5.13 -7.65 2.43
CA GLU A 59 6.35 -7.75 3.23
C GLU A 59 6.95 -9.15 3.18
N LEU A 60 6.11 -10.20 3.22
CA LEU A 60 6.59 -11.58 3.05
C LEU A 60 7.20 -11.80 1.66
N SER A 61 6.56 -11.26 0.61
CA SER A 61 7.12 -11.30 -0.74
C SER A 61 8.49 -10.59 -0.77
N ASP A 62 8.57 -9.36 -0.28
CA ASP A 62 9.78 -8.53 -0.27
C ASP A 62 10.93 -9.18 0.49
N TYR A 63 10.63 -9.78 1.63
CA TYR A 63 11.60 -10.58 2.37
C TYR A 63 12.20 -11.69 1.51
N THR A 64 11.39 -12.47 0.79
CA THR A 64 11.90 -13.56 -0.07
C THR A 64 12.83 -13.07 -1.18
N ILE A 65 12.58 -11.87 -1.69
CA ILE A 65 13.39 -11.25 -2.76
C ILE A 65 14.72 -10.74 -2.20
N LEU A 66 14.68 -10.11 -1.02
CA LEU A 66 15.85 -9.56 -0.34
C LEU A 66 16.83 -10.66 0.05
N VAL A 67 16.36 -11.81 0.56
CA VAL A 67 17.23 -12.93 0.95
C VAL A 67 17.66 -13.82 -0.22
N SER A 68 16.91 -13.81 -1.32
CA SER A 68 17.18 -14.67 -2.49
C SER A 68 18.62 -14.48 -3.00
N PRO A 69 19.48 -15.53 -3.00
CA PRO A 69 20.89 -15.43 -3.41
C PRO A 69 21.07 -14.96 -4.86
N THR A 70 20.07 -15.24 -5.70
CA THR A 70 20.02 -14.86 -7.12
C THR A 70 19.42 -13.48 -7.37
N GLN A 71 18.96 -12.79 -6.33
CA GLN A 71 18.35 -11.45 -6.41
C GLN A 71 19.04 -10.52 -5.39
N GLY A 72 18.44 -10.27 -4.23
CA GLY A 72 19.03 -9.37 -3.22
C GLY A 72 20.27 -9.96 -2.53
N GLY A 73 20.20 -11.23 -2.14
CA GLY A 73 21.26 -11.96 -1.45
C GLY A 73 21.71 -11.29 -0.14
N LEU A 74 20.79 -10.63 0.56
CA LEU A 74 21.02 -10.08 1.88
C LEU A 74 21.01 -11.19 2.94
N HIS A 75 21.75 -10.97 4.03
CA HIS A 75 21.64 -11.81 5.21
C HIS A 75 20.21 -11.74 5.78
N PRO A 76 19.60 -12.87 6.23
CA PRO A 76 18.21 -12.91 6.70
C PRO A 76 17.82 -11.82 7.70
N LEU A 77 18.68 -11.53 8.68
CA LEU A 77 18.41 -10.48 9.68
C LEU A 77 18.46 -9.07 9.08
N ALA A 78 19.33 -8.83 8.09
CA ALA A 78 19.42 -7.54 7.43
C ALA A 78 18.19 -7.31 6.54
N ALA A 79 17.75 -8.34 5.80
CA ALA A 79 16.52 -8.29 5.02
C ALA A 79 15.31 -7.99 5.91
N LEU A 80 15.17 -8.70 7.04
CA LEU A 80 14.08 -8.49 7.98
C LEU A 80 14.08 -7.07 8.56
N ALA A 81 15.25 -6.55 8.95
CA ALA A 81 15.36 -5.19 9.50
C ALA A 81 14.99 -4.12 8.47
N LEU A 82 15.47 -4.26 7.23
CA LEU A 82 15.16 -3.31 6.16
C LEU A 82 13.66 -3.31 5.79
N ASN A 83 13.06 -4.49 5.67
CA ASN A 83 11.61 -4.66 5.51
C ASN A 83 10.86 -3.95 6.64
N PHE A 84 11.22 -4.26 7.89
CA PHE A 84 10.56 -3.68 9.06
C PHE A 84 10.61 -2.15 9.08
N PHE A 85 11.76 -1.54 8.77
CA PHE A 85 11.88 -0.08 8.74
C PHE A 85 11.13 0.55 7.55
N SER A 86 11.05 -0.16 6.43
CA SER A 86 10.24 0.24 5.27
C SER A 86 8.74 0.20 5.61
N GLY A 87 8.25 -0.95 6.10
CA GLY A 87 6.91 -1.18 6.64
C GLY A 87 6.49 -0.22 7.74
N PHE A 88 7.40 0.16 8.62
CA PHE A 88 7.11 1.09 9.72
C PHE A 88 6.60 2.46 9.25
N SER A 89 6.86 2.84 7.99
CA SER A 89 6.33 4.06 7.41
C SER A 89 4.80 4.12 7.37
N VAL A 90 4.09 2.98 7.43
CA VAL A 90 2.63 2.95 7.60
C VAL A 90 2.17 3.61 8.90
N VAL A 91 2.91 3.40 9.99
CA VAL A 91 2.62 4.06 11.27
C VAL A 91 2.91 5.55 11.17
N LEU A 92 4.01 5.92 10.50
CA LEU A 92 4.36 7.32 10.27
C LEU A 92 3.28 8.05 9.48
N GLY A 93 2.78 7.46 8.39
CA GLY A 93 1.71 8.01 7.58
C GLY A 93 0.42 8.23 8.37
N ALA A 94 0.05 7.25 9.21
CA ALA A 94 -1.13 7.35 10.06
C ALA A 94 -0.99 8.48 11.09
N VAL A 95 0.17 8.59 11.74
CA VAL A 95 0.46 9.69 12.68
C VAL A 95 0.40 11.04 11.98
N ILE A 96 0.99 11.17 10.79
CA ILE A 96 0.95 12.41 10.00
C ILE A 96 -0.51 12.79 9.69
N ALA A 97 -1.33 11.84 9.21
CA ALA A 97 -2.72 12.10 8.85
C ALA A 97 -3.61 12.44 10.06
N LEU A 98 -3.33 11.85 11.23
CA LEU A 98 -4.05 12.16 12.46
C LEU A 98 -3.62 13.52 13.04
N ALA A 99 -2.34 13.87 12.96
CA ALA A 99 -1.80 15.12 13.49
C ALA A 99 -2.05 16.33 12.58
N ALA A 100 -2.13 16.13 11.27
CA ALA A 100 -2.34 17.19 10.29
C ALA A 100 -3.82 17.40 9.97
N SER A 101 -4.18 18.64 9.61
CA SER A 101 -5.41 18.93 8.88
C SER A 101 -5.14 18.72 7.38
N VAL A 102 -5.46 17.53 6.89
CA VAL A 102 -5.30 17.20 5.46
C VAL A 102 -6.47 17.82 4.69
N SER A 103 -6.18 18.73 3.76
CA SER A 103 -7.19 19.31 2.85
C SER A 103 -7.63 18.30 1.79
N ASP A 104 -8.79 18.49 1.16
CA ASP A 104 -9.24 17.64 0.06
C ASP A 104 -8.23 17.58 -1.10
N LEU A 105 -7.55 18.69 -1.38
CA LEU A 105 -6.45 18.75 -2.36
C LEU A 105 -5.27 17.86 -1.93
N SER A 106 -4.86 17.95 -0.66
CA SER A 106 -3.79 17.12 -0.11
C SER A 106 -4.15 15.64 -0.17
N THR A 107 -5.38 15.27 0.17
CA THR A 107 -5.90 13.90 0.03
C THR A 107 -5.85 13.44 -1.43
N GLY A 108 -6.28 14.28 -2.37
CA GLY A 108 -6.22 13.98 -3.80
C GLY A 108 -4.79 13.78 -4.32
N LEU A 109 -3.84 14.59 -3.87
CA LEU A 109 -2.42 14.46 -4.23
C LEU A 109 -1.81 13.18 -3.65
N ILE A 110 -2.18 12.80 -2.42
CA ILE A 110 -1.72 11.56 -1.79
C ILE A 110 -2.30 10.33 -2.50
N LEU A 111 -3.57 10.38 -2.92
CA LEU A 111 -4.20 9.35 -3.78
C LEU A 111 -3.49 9.22 -5.12
N ALA A 112 -3.20 10.34 -5.78
CA ALA A 112 -2.50 10.33 -7.07
C ALA A 112 -1.07 9.78 -6.92
N PHE A 113 -0.36 10.17 -5.86
CA PHE A 113 0.98 9.67 -5.57
C PHE A 113 0.96 8.18 -5.23
N GLY A 114 0.11 7.73 -4.30
CA GLY A 114 -0.04 6.33 -3.92
C GLY A 114 -0.42 5.45 -5.12
N GLY A 115 -1.40 5.88 -5.93
CA GLY A 115 -1.75 5.20 -7.17
C GLY A 115 -0.58 5.10 -8.16
N GLY A 116 0.24 6.14 -8.26
CA GLY A 116 1.48 6.14 -9.04
C GLY A 116 2.52 5.14 -8.52
N VAL A 117 2.70 5.05 -7.20
CA VAL A 117 3.59 4.07 -6.55
C VAL A 117 3.10 2.64 -6.82
N TYR A 118 1.80 2.38 -6.69
CA TYR A 118 1.20 1.07 -7.00
C TYR A 118 1.43 0.65 -8.46
N ILE A 119 1.22 1.58 -9.40
CA ILE A 119 1.51 1.32 -10.82
C ILE A 119 2.99 1.04 -11.02
N HIS A 120 3.88 1.79 -10.35
CA HIS A 120 5.32 1.58 -10.43
C HIS A 120 5.74 0.20 -9.91
N VAL A 121 5.33 -0.18 -8.70
CA VAL A 121 5.64 -1.49 -8.10
C VAL A 121 5.08 -2.62 -8.98
N GLY A 122 3.81 -2.51 -9.38
CA GLY A 122 3.16 -3.49 -10.24
C GLY A 122 3.88 -3.67 -11.58
N ALA A 123 4.25 -2.58 -12.25
CA ALA A 123 4.84 -2.61 -13.58
C ALA A 123 6.35 -2.90 -13.59
N ALA A 124 7.11 -2.28 -12.68
CA ALA A 124 8.57 -2.34 -12.67
C ALA A 124 9.10 -3.54 -11.86
N GLU A 125 8.34 -4.03 -10.87
CA GLU A 125 8.83 -5.05 -9.95
C GLU A 125 8.08 -6.37 -10.09
N CYS A 126 6.75 -6.35 -10.10
CA CYS A 126 5.93 -7.56 -10.19
C CYS A 126 5.88 -8.12 -11.62
N MET A 127 5.57 -7.27 -12.60
CA MET A 127 5.30 -7.71 -13.98
C MET A 127 6.47 -8.45 -14.65
N PRO A 128 7.75 -8.01 -14.53
CA PRO A 128 8.88 -8.73 -15.11
C PRO A 128 9.06 -10.14 -14.53
N ARG A 129 8.63 -10.35 -13.29
CA ARG A 129 8.75 -11.64 -12.57
C ARG A 129 7.63 -12.58 -12.94
N VAL A 130 6.40 -12.08 -13.01
CA VAL A 130 5.26 -12.84 -13.55
C VAL A 130 5.58 -13.27 -14.98
N TYR A 131 6.13 -12.38 -15.81
CA TYR A 131 6.50 -12.72 -17.18
C TYR A 131 7.57 -13.83 -17.26
N ARG A 132 8.55 -13.83 -16.36
CA ARG A 132 9.60 -14.85 -16.28
C ARG A 132 9.11 -16.21 -15.75
N LEU A 133 8.19 -16.22 -14.78
CA LEU A 133 7.75 -17.44 -14.09
C LEU A 133 6.51 -18.06 -14.73
N ALA A 134 5.62 -17.25 -15.31
CA ALA A 134 4.41 -17.70 -15.97
C ALA A 134 4.71 -18.12 -17.41
N VAL A 135 5.49 -19.19 -17.57
CA VAL A 135 5.88 -19.74 -18.88
C VAL A 135 4.72 -20.47 -19.58
N ALA A 136 3.83 -21.10 -18.81
CA ALA A 136 2.66 -21.80 -19.35
C ALA A 136 1.42 -20.87 -19.40
N PRO A 137 0.56 -21.00 -20.43
CA PRO A 137 -0.67 -20.19 -20.54
C PRO A 137 -1.58 -20.32 -19.32
N ALA A 138 -1.68 -21.52 -18.73
CA ALA A 138 -2.46 -21.76 -17.53
C ALA A 138 -1.93 -21.00 -16.31
N VAL A 139 -0.60 -20.89 -16.15
CA VAL A 139 0.03 -20.14 -15.05
C VAL A 139 -0.17 -18.64 -15.25
N ARG A 140 -0.14 -18.14 -16.49
CA ARG A 140 -0.48 -16.74 -16.82
C ARG A 140 -1.93 -16.42 -16.48
N LEU A 141 -2.86 -17.31 -16.85
CA LEU A 141 -4.27 -17.15 -16.53
C LEU A 141 -4.48 -17.17 -15.02
N LEU A 142 -3.85 -18.09 -14.28
CA LEU A 142 -3.94 -18.14 -12.83
C LEU A 142 -3.38 -16.87 -12.16
N ALA A 143 -2.25 -16.35 -12.65
CA ALA A 143 -1.69 -15.09 -12.13
C ALA A 143 -2.62 -13.90 -12.38
N LEU A 144 -3.24 -13.83 -13.57
CA LEU A 144 -4.26 -12.80 -13.87
C LEU A 144 -5.50 -12.94 -12.98
N LEU A 145 -5.99 -14.15 -12.78
CA LEU A 145 -7.14 -14.40 -11.90
C LEU A 145 -6.83 -14.04 -10.44
N ALA A 146 -5.63 -14.36 -9.95
CA ALA A 146 -5.19 -13.99 -8.61
C ALA A 146 -5.06 -12.46 -8.44
N PHE A 147 -4.52 -11.77 -9.45
CA PHE A 147 -4.45 -10.30 -9.47
C PHE A 147 -5.85 -9.68 -9.44
N VAL A 148 -6.76 -10.15 -10.30
CA VAL A 148 -8.15 -9.66 -10.34
C VAL A 148 -8.85 -9.92 -9.00
N LEU A 149 -8.65 -11.10 -8.41
CA LEU A 149 -9.22 -11.43 -7.10
C LEU A 149 -8.73 -10.48 -6.01
N GLY A 150 -7.42 -10.21 -5.96
CA GLY A 150 -6.84 -9.25 -5.02
C GLY A 150 -7.35 -7.82 -5.22
N ALA A 151 -7.39 -7.36 -6.47
CA ALA A 151 -7.92 -6.04 -6.82
C ALA A 151 -9.41 -5.89 -6.44
N VAL A 152 -10.21 -6.93 -6.67
CA VAL A 152 -11.62 -6.95 -6.25
C VAL A 152 -11.72 -6.94 -4.73
N ALA A 153 -10.96 -7.78 -4.01
CA ALA A 153 -10.98 -7.81 -2.54
C ALA A 153 -10.70 -6.43 -1.92
N ILE A 154 -9.72 -5.70 -2.47
CA ILE A 154 -9.41 -4.32 -2.06
C ILE A 154 -10.56 -3.37 -2.47
N ALA A 155 -11.07 -3.48 -3.69
CA ALA A 155 -12.18 -2.64 -4.16
C ALA A 155 -13.49 -2.85 -3.37
N LEU A 156 -13.73 -4.05 -2.83
CA LEU A 156 -14.90 -4.33 -1.99
C LEU A 156 -14.89 -3.51 -0.69
N VAL A 157 -13.72 -3.14 -0.16
CA VAL A 157 -13.61 -2.21 0.98
C VAL A 157 -14.22 -0.85 0.64
N LEU A 158 -14.13 -0.43 -0.63
CA LEU A 158 -14.69 0.84 -1.11
C LEU A 158 -16.21 0.80 -1.30
N LEU A 159 -16.85 -0.37 -1.36
CA LEU A 159 -18.32 -0.47 -1.47
C LEU A 159 -19.04 -0.03 -0.19
N SER A 160 -18.37 -0.12 0.96
CA SER A 160 -18.87 0.38 2.24
C SER A 160 -18.61 1.87 2.43
N HIS A 161 -18.02 2.55 1.45
CA HIS A 161 -17.78 3.98 1.47
C HIS A 161 -19.09 4.74 1.22
N GLN A 162 -20.01 4.71 2.19
CA GLN A 162 -20.91 5.84 2.34
C GLN A 162 -20.02 7.09 2.45
N HIS A 163 -20.33 8.15 1.71
CA HIS A 163 -19.59 9.39 1.78
C HIS A 163 -19.49 9.78 3.25
N CYS A 164 -18.28 9.69 3.81
CA CYS A 164 -18.00 10.13 5.16
C CYS A 164 -18.12 11.64 5.13
N SER A 165 -19.35 12.14 5.28
CA SER A 165 -19.61 13.56 5.38
C SER A 165 -18.95 14.02 6.67
N SER A 166 -18.09 15.03 6.57
CA SER A 166 -17.84 15.88 7.72
C SER A 166 -19.21 16.28 8.26
N ALA A 167 -19.52 15.90 9.50
CA ALA A 167 -20.70 16.44 10.17
C ALA A 167 -20.64 17.96 10.01
N PRO A 168 -21.72 18.65 9.57
CA PRO A 168 -21.69 20.10 9.50
C PRO A 168 -21.40 20.61 10.90
N ALA A 169 -20.26 21.27 11.05
CA ALA A 169 -19.90 21.97 12.27
C ALA A 169 -20.99 23.00 12.53
N GLY A 170 -21.86 22.71 13.49
CA GLY A 170 -22.98 23.57 13.86
C GLY A 170 -24.21 23.35 12.99
N ALA A 171 -25.13 22.53 13.48
CA ALA A 171 -26.54 22.92 13.43
C ALA A 171 -26.66 24.24 14.20
N ALA A 172 -26.38 25.37 13.54
CA ALA A 172 -26.91 26.63 13.95
C ALA A 172 -28.42 26.48 13.83
N ALA A 173 -29.09 26.42 14.98
CA ALA A 173 -30.53 26.49 15.07
C ALA A 173 -31.01 27.64 14.19
N ASP A 174 -31.80 27.33 13.17
CA ASP A 174 -32.55 28.32 12.41
C ASP A 174 -33.52 29.01 13.39
N PRO A 175 -33.31 30.30 13.74
CA PRO A 175 -34.19 31.01 14.67
C PRO A 175 -35.56 31.34 14.07
N HIS A 176 -35.81 31.00 12.79
CA HIS A 176 -37.00 31.42 12.05
C HIS A 176 -37.91 30.26 11.61
N ALA A 177 -37.71 29.04 12.13
CA ALA A 177 -38.58 27.89 11.84
C ALA A 177 -39.96 27.92 12.55
N GLY A 178 -40.45 29.10 12.90
CA GLY A 178 -41.76 29.27 13.51
C GLY A 178 -42.16 30.72 13.66
N HIS A 179 -42.56 31.36 12.56
CA HIS A 179 -43.63 32.36 12.48
C HIS A 179 -44.00 32.62 11.02
#